data_AF-A0AAV9W5E5-F1
#
_entry.id   AF-A0AAV9W5E5-F1
#
_cell.length_a   1.000
_cell.length_b   1.000
_cell.length_c   1.000
_cell.angle_alpha   90.00
_cell.angle_beta   90.00
_cell.angle_gamma   90.00
#
_symmetry.space_group_name_H-M   'P 1'
#
loop_
_entity.id
_entity.type
_entity.pdbx_description
1 polymer ?
#
loop_
_entity_poly.entity_id
_entity_poly.type
_entity_poly.pdbx_seq_one_letter_code
_entity_poly.pdbx_strand_id
1 'polypeptide(L)'
;MGSRVPASDIDLLIKDSQFDSIQADIKASELFEKVDQHSGARLSDEYVQNSVPRFFSKTAKCSDTSFVNLWSEDVYKLKIDDAELMQVEGLTVLNPHVLDERFTRIPETIELSPEKLRSHGCSTISKRAFRGAKFFIPSIPALCSALLSQAEYHRQNSKSKVSRPLHQLENLIRYLYLDNPAHRDLILPLLGCHSDSMGELIRRYKRKPHVVFERGPDGEVKVIEKRIVYNN
;
A
#
# COMPACT_ATOMS: atom_id res chain seq x y z
N MET A 1 2.68 -0.97 12.40
CA MET A 1 2.85 0.20 11.52
C MET A 1 4.00 -0.12 10.60
N GLY A 2 3.80 -0.05 9.28
CA GLY A 2 4.86 -0.39 8.31
C GLY A 2 6.03 0.57 8.49
N SER A 3 7.24 0.01 8.61
CA SER A 3 8.46 0.78 8.40
C SER A 3 8.36 1.39 7.01
N ARG A 4 8.42 2.72 6.96
CA ARG A 4 8.38 3.46 5.70
C ARG A 4 9.55 2.98 4.84
N VAL A 5 9.26 2.65 3.58
CA VAL A 5 10.30 2.48 2.57
C VAL A 5 11.08 3.81 2.53
N PRO A 6 12.43 3.80 2.47
CA PRO A 6 13.20 5.05 2.38
C PRO A 6 12.65 5.93 1.25
N ALA A 7 12.55 7.24 1.48
CA ALA A 7 11.93 8.23 0.59
C ALA A 7 12.55 8.34 -0.82
N SER A 8 13.56 7.52 -1.12
CA SER A 8 14.34 7.51 -2.35
C SER A 8 14.13 6.24 -3.20
N ASP A 9 13.26 5.33 -2.79
CA ASP A 9 12.84 4.18 -3.61
C ASP A 9 11.59 4.52 -4.43
N ILE A 10 11.72 4.45 -5.75
CA ILE A 10 10.61 4.48 -6.70
C ILE A 10 10.16 3.04 -6.93
N ASP A 11 8.90 2.75 -6.64
CA ASP A 11 8.27 1.46 -6.94
C ASP A 11 7.40 1.59 -8.18
N LEU A 12 7.72 0.83 -9.23
CA LEU A 12 6.96 0.79 -10.49
C LEU A 12 6.32 -0.58 -10.66
N LEU A 13 5.00 -0.61 -10.84
CA LEU A 13 4.30 -1.80 -11.29
C LEU A 13 4.35 -1.86 -12.82
N ILE A 14 4.87 -2.96 -13.36
CA ILE A 14 5.18 -3.15 -14.77
C ILE A 14 4.45 -4.40 -15.26
N LYS A 15 3.92 -4.32 -16.50
CA LYS A 15 3.30 -5.47 -17.16
C LYS A 15 4.29 -6.61 -17.34
N ASP A 16 3.87 -7.84 -17.12
CA ASP A 16 4.77 -9.00 -17.27
C ASP A 16 5.33 -9.07 -18.70
N SER A 17 4.53 -8.73 -19.72
CA SER A 17 4.95 -8.70 -21.13
C SER A 17 6.00 -7.63 -21.45
N GLN A 18 6.14 -6.60 -20.61
CA GLN A 18 7.10 -5.50 -20.79
C GLN A 18 8.28 -5.60 -19.84
N PHE A 19 8.22 -6.52 -18.87
CA PHE A 19 9.13 -6.58 -17.74
C PHE A 19 10.59 -6.78 -18.19
N ASP A 20 10.84 -7.79 -19.03
CA ASP A 20 12.18 -8.11 -19.53
C ASP A 20 12.74 -7.00 -20.43
N SER A 21 11.90 -6.42 -21.30
CA SER A 21 12.30 -5.33 -22.19
C SER A 21 12.72 -4.09 -21.40
N ILE A 22 11.89 -3.65 -20.45
CA ILE A 22 12.20 -2.50 -19.59
C ILE A 22 13.44 -2.76 -18.75
N GLN A 23 13.60 -3.99 -18.24
CA GLN A 23 14.80 -4.36 -17.50
C GLN A 23 16.06 -4.29 -18.37
N ALA A 24 15.98 -4.72 -19.62
CA ALA A 24 17.07 -4.63 -20.58
C ALA A 24 17.41 -3.18 -20.93
N ASP A 25 16.40 -2.35 -21.18
CA ASP A 25 16.57 -0.92 -21.51
C ASP A 25 17.22 -0.13 -20.36
N ILE A 26 16.80 -0.39 -19.12
CA ILE A 26 17.41 0.23 -17.93
C ILE A 26 18.88 -0.15 -17.81
N LYS A 27 19.23 -1.42 -18.04
CA LYS A 27 20.64 -1.87 -18.04
C LYS A 27 21.43 -1.22 -19.18
N ALA A 28 20.86 -1.17 -20.38
CA ALA A 28 21.48 -0.62 -21.57
C ALA A 28 21.69 0.90 -21.47
N SER A 29 20.91 1.61 -20.66
CA SER A 29 21.09 3.05 -20.45
C SER A 29 22.42 3.40 -19.78
N GLU A 30 23.07 2.45 -19.10
CA GLU A 30 24.27 2.62 -18.25
C GLU A 30 24.10 3.60 -17.07
N LEU A 31 22.98 4.33 -17.00
CA LEU A 31 22.62 5.27 -15.93
C LEU A 31 22.25 4.56 -14.63
N PHE A 32 21.93 3.26 -14.71
CA PHE A 32 21.48 2.45 -13.58
C PHE A 32 22.33 1.20 -13.42
N GLU A 33 22.48 0.75 -12.18
CA GLU A 33 23.15 -0.49 -11.82
C GLU A 33 22.17 -1.43 -11.12
N LYS A 34 22.12 -2.70 -11.52
CA LYS A 34 21.32 -3.68 -10.78
C LYS A 34 22.02 -3.97 -9.45
N VAL A 35 21.29 -3.83 -8.35
CA VAL A 35 21.78 -4.08 -6.99
C VAL A 35 20.88 -5.06 -6.27
N ASP A 36 21.39 -5.69 -5.22
CA ASP A 36 20.61 -6.60 -4.40
C ASP A 36 19.56 -5.86 -3.55
N GLN A 37 18.45 -6.53 -3.26
CA GLN A 37 17.42 -6.00 -2.35
C GLN A 37 17.94 -5.99 -0.91
N HIS A 38 18.37 -4.82 -0.43
CA HIS A 38 18.88 -4.66 0.94
C HIS A 38 17.97 -3.85 1.86
N SER A 39 16.75 -3.47 1.45
CA SER A 39 15.89 -2.70 2.34
C SER A 39 15.35 -3.59 3.47
N GLY A 40 15.64 -3.25 4.73
CA GLY A 40 15.28 -4.05 5.90
C GLY A 40 13.78 -4.37 6.03
N ALA A 41 12.91 -3.54 5.43
CA ALA A 41 11.47 -3.78 5.36
C ALA A 41 11.06 -4.85 4.33
N ARG A 42 11.90 -5.12 3.32
CA ARG A 42 11.69 -6.12 2.26
C ARG A 42 12.51 -7.38 2.46
N LEU A 43 13.49 -7.36 3.36
CA LEU A 43 14.27 -8.54 3.72
C LEU A 43 13.43 -9.67 4.35
N SER A 44 12.24 -9.37 4.87
CA SER A 44 11.35 -10.35 5.49
C SER A 44 10.46 -11.10 4.49
N ASP A 45 10.49 -10.71 3.21
CA ASP A 45 9.69 -11.32 2.15
C ASP A 45 10.63 -11.94 1.10
N GLU A 46 10.92 -13.24 1.28
CA GLU A 46 11.81 -14.01 0.39
C GLU A 46 11.33 -13.99 -1.08
N TYR A 47 10.03 -13.81 -1.30
CA TYR A 47 9.48 -13.72 -2.66
C TYR A 47 9.83 -12.38 -3.32
N VAL A 48 9.72 -11.28 -2.57
CA VAL A 48 10.10 -9.94 -3.03
C VAL A 48 11.60 -9.85 -3.29
N GLN A 49 12.43 -10.46 -2.45
CA GLN A 49 13.89 -10.47 -2.63
C GLN A 49 14.31 -11.09 -3.96
N ASN A 50 13.66 -12.18 -4.37
CA ASN A 50 14.04 -12.92 -5.58
C ASN A 50 13.36 -12.41 -6.85
N SER A 51 12.18 -11.78 -6.72
CA SER A 51 11.31 -11.48 -7.87
C SER A 51 11.25 -10.00 -8.25
N VAL A 52 11.81 -9.09 -7.44
CA VAL A 52 11.73 -7.64 -7.66
C VAL A 52 13.11 -7.05 -7.93
N PRO A 53 13.52 -6.91 -9.21
CA PRO A 53 14.76 -6.25 -9.59
C PRO A 53 14.84 -4.84 -9.02
N ARG A 54 15.99 -4.53 -8.39
CA ARG A 54 16.32 -3.22 -7.86
C ARG A 54 17.46 -2.62 -8.66
N PHE A 55 17.32 -1.33 -8.98
CA PHE A 55 18.29 -0.56 -9.75
C PHE A 55 18.70 0.68 -8.97
N PHE A 56 19.99 0.91 -8.83
CA PHE A 56 20.56 2.12 -8.26
C PHE A 56 20.90 3.12 -9.36
N SER A 57 20.48 4.38 -9.23
CA SER A 57 20.87 5.43 -10.17
C SER A 57 22.31 5.88 -9.93
N LYS A 58 23.20 5.66 -10.92
CA LYS A 58 24.61 6.09 -10.87
C LYS A 58 24.76 7.60 -11.00
N THR A 59 23.78 8.27 -11.60
CA THR A 59 23.80 9.72 -11.83
C THR A 59 23.23 10.53 -10.67
N ALA A 60 22.69 9.86 -9.65
CA ALA A 60 22.21 10.55 -8.46
C ALA A 60 23.39 11.10 -7.66
N LYS A 61 23.33 12.37 -7.27
CA LYS A 61 24.39 13.01 -6.47
C LYS A 61 24.44 12.34 -5.09
N CYS A 62 25.62 12.29 -4.44
CA CYS A 62 25.93 11.59 -3.18
C CYS A 62 24.94 11.71 -1.99
N SER A 63 23.91 12.55 -2.05
CA SER A 63 22.86 12.66 -1.03
C SER A 63 21.56 11.91 -1.36
N ASP A 64 21.34 11.53 -2.61
CA ASP A 64 20.03 11.08 -3.10
C ASP A 64 20.14 9.63 -3.56
N THR A 65 19.95 8.66 -2.66
CA THR A 65 20.03 7.24 -3.01
C THR A 65 18.79 6.81 -3.79
N SER A 66 18.69 7.20 -5.07
CA SER A 66 17.49 6.92 -5.88
C SER A 66 17.52 5.48 -6.38
N PHE A 67 16.69 4.62 -5.78
CA PHE A 67 16.49 3.26 -6.25
C PHE A 67 15.22 3.17 -7.06
N VAL A 68 15.24 2.38 -8.12
CA VAL A 68 14.04 1.98 -8.87
C VAL A 68 13.83 0.50 -8.66
N ASN A 69 12.63 0.12 -8.21
CA ASN A 69 12.23 -1.26 -8.05
C ASN A 69 11.15 -1.56 -9.08
N LEU A 70 11.37 -2.62 -9.86
CA LEU A 70 10.42 -3.08 -10.86
C LEU A 70 9.62 -4.23 -10.27
N TRP A 71 8.33 -4.01 -10.11
CA TRP A 71 7.38 -5.00 -9.65
C TRP A 71 6.61 -5.51 -10.85
N SER A 72 6.63 -6.83 -11.07
CA SER A 72 5.84 -7.43 -12.14
C SER A 72 4.38 -7.62 -11.69
N GLU A 73 3.47 -7.77 -12.64
CA GLU A 73 2.06 -8.13 -12.37
C GLU A 73 1.98 -9.45 -11.62
N ASP A 74 2.83 -10.40 -11.99
CA ASP A 74 2.96 -11.70 -11.34
C ASP A 74 3.33 -11.60 -9.85
N VAL A 75 4.16 -10.63 -9.45
CA VAL A 75 4.50 -10.41 -8.03
C VAL A 75 3.27 -9.97 -7.25
N TYR A 76 2.43 -9.12 -7.85
CA TYR A 76 1.20 -8.67 -7.22
C TYR A 76 -0.01 -9.58 -7.50
N LYS A 77 0.15 -10.66 -8.28
CA LYS A 77 -0.96 -11.52 -8.75
C LYS A 77 -2.14 -10.71 -9.30
N LEU A 78 -1.81 -9.59 -9.94
CA LEU A 78 -2.75 -8.60 -10.43
C LEU A 78 -2.32 -8.19 -11.84
N LYS A 79 -3.02 -8.72 -12.83
CA LYS A 79 -2.84 -8.33 -14.23
C LYS A 79 -3.58 -7.03 -14.49
N ILE A 80 -2.87 -5.98 -14.89
CA ILE A 80 -3.39 -4.64 -15.10
C ILE A 80 -4.46 -4.63 -16.20
N ASP A 81 -4.24 -5.39 -17.28
CA ASP A 81 -5.14 -5.41 -18.44
C ASP A 81 -6.40 -6.27 -18.21
N ASP A 82 -6.30 -7.31 -17.38
CA ASP A 82 -7.40 -8.21 -17.06
C ASP A 82 -8.14 -7.80 -15.77
N ALA A 83 -7.57 -6.90 -14.97
CA ALA A 83 -8.20 -6.41 -13.76
C ALA A 83 -9.39 -5.53 -14.12
N GLU A 84 -10.52 -5.80 -13.48
CA GLU A 84 -11.61 -4.84 -13.45
C GLU A 84 -11.09 -3.55 -12.78
N LEU A 85 -11.06 -2.46 -13.53
CA LEU A 85 -10.60 -1.16 -13.06
C LEU A 85 -11.80 -0.27 -12.75
N MET A 86 -11.76 0.40 -11.61
CA MET A 86 -12.71 1.46 -11.27
C MET A 86 -12.04 2.82 -11.42
N GLN A 87 -12.75 3.74 -12.08
CA GLN A 87 -12.33 5.13 -12.13
C GLN A 87 -12.58 5.79 -10.77
N VAL A 88 -11.56 6.42 -10.20
CA VAL A 88 -11.68 7.19 -8.97
C VAL A 88 -11.91 8.65 -9.33
N GLU A 89 -13.09 9.16 -9.00
CA GLU A 89 -13.41 10.58 -9.15
C GLU A 89 -12.98 11.39 -7.94
N GLY A 90 -12.67 12.67 -8.15
CA GLY A 90 -12.48 13.62 -7.05
C GLY A 90 -11.29 13.32 -6.14
N LEU A 91 -10.22 12.72 -6.68
CA LEU A 91 -9.05 12.33 -5.91
C LEU A 91 -8.45 13.54 -5.18
N THR A 92 -8.55 13.51 -3.85
CA THR A 92 -8.05 14.54 -2.97
C THR A 92 -6.85 13.98 -2.23
N VAL A 93 -5.69 14.59 -2.43
CA VAL A 93 -4.47 14.22 -1.73
C VAL A 93 -4.62 14.64 -0.26
N LEU A 94 -4.87 13.66 0.61
CA LEU A 94 -5.04 13.89 2.05
C LEU A 94 -3.71 14.25 2.74
N ASN A 95 -2.59 13.72 2.22
CA ASN A 95 -1.24 14.03 2.64
C ASN A 95 -0.49 14.74 1.50
N PRO A 96 -0.41 16.09 1.49
CA PRO A 96 0.37 16.80 0.48
C PRO A 96 1.85 16.47 0.72
N HIS A 97 2.36 15.48 -0.01
CA HIS A 97 3.80 15.32 -0.13
C HIS A 97 4.32 16.51 -0.94
N VAL A 98 5.35 17.17 -0.41
CA VAL A 98 6.01 18.32 -1.02
C VAL A 98 6.60 17.89 -2.37
N LEU A 99 6.06 18.38 -3.48
CA LEU A 99 6.79 18.47 -4.74
C LEU A 99 7.46 19.84 -4.71
N ASP A 100 8.68 19.87 -4.19
CA ASP A 100 9.53 21.03 -4.34
C ASP A 100 10.08 21.03 -5.77
N GLU A 101 9.72 22.03 -6.57
CA GLU A 101 10.32 22.29 -7.89
C GLU A 101 11.85 22.49 -7.81
N ARG A 102 12.41 22.67 -6.60
CA ARG A 102 13.83 22.92 -6.32
C ARG A 102 14.52 21.87 -5.45
N PHE A 103 13.88 20.73 -5.13
CA PHE A 103 14.48 19.63 -4.35
C PHE A 103 15.25 20.08 -3.07
N THR A 104 14.69 20.96 -2.25
CA THR A 104 15.35 21.36 -1.00
C THR A 104 15.23 20.28 0.08
N ARG A 105 16.39 19.99 0.68
CA ARG A 105 16.64 18.94 1.68
C ARG A 105 16.16 19.41 3.06
N ILE A 106 15.00 18.95 3.53
CA ILE A 106 14.63 19.10 4.95
C ILE A 106 14.48 17.70 5.56
N PRO A 107 15.18 17.38 6.67
CA PRO A 107 15.10 16.07 7.34
C PRO A 107 13.70 15.77 7.91
N GLU A 108 13.31 14.50 7.84
CA GLU A 108 11.99 13.94 8.19
C GLU A 108 11.62 14.00 9.69
N THR A 109 12.45 14.58 10.56
CA THR A 109 12.24 14.60 12.01
C THR A 109 11.39 15.76 12.51
N ILE A 110 10.97 16.66 11.63
CA ILE A 110 10.16 17.81 12.00
C ILE A 110 8.73 17.57 11.51
N GLU A 111 7.75 17.65 12.42
CA GLU A 111 6.35 17.83 12.06
C GLU A 111 6.23 19.17 11.31
N LEU A 112 6.38 19.10 9.99
CA LEU A 112 6.37 20.26 9.12
C LEU A 112 4.92 20.54 8.75
N SER A 113 4.29 21.43 9.53
CA SER A 113 3.01 22.02 9.13
C SER A 113 3.17 22.74 7.77
N PRO A 114 2.12 22.82 6.95
CA PRO A 114 2.15 23.57 5.68
C PRO A 114 2.66 25.01 5.81
N GLU A 115 2.48 25.63 6.98
CA GLU A 115 2.96 26.97 7.29
C GLU A 115 4.49 27.02 7.47
N LYS A 116 5.06 26.05 8.19
CA LYS A 116 6.52 25.91 8.32
C LYS A 116 7.18 25.58 6.99
N LEU A 117 6.51 24.87 6.08
CA LEU A 117 7.06 24.59 4.74
C LEU A 117 7.11 25.84 3.85
N ARG A 118 6.06 26.68 3.90
CA ARG A 118 6.04 27.95 3.17
C ARG A 118 7.11 28.93 3.64
N SER A 119 7.44 28.95 4.93
CA SER A 119 8.51 29.82 5.47
C SER A 119 9.91 29.41 5.00
N HIS A 120 10.10 28.17 4.53
CA HIS A 120 11.35 27.69 3.94
C HIS A 120 11.41 27.86 2.41
N GLY A 121 10.42 28.55 1.83
CA GLY A 121 10.37 28.78 0.38
C GLY A 121 9.89 27.59 -0.44
N CYS A 122 9.36 26.54 0.20
CA CYS A 122 8.80 25.38 -0.49
C CYS A 122 7.39 25.69 -1.01
N SER A 123 7.16 25.38 -2.29
CA SER A 123 5.83 25.38 -2.88
C SER A 123 5.01 24.20 -2.34
N THR A 124 4.01 24.45 -1.50
CA THR A 124 3.06 23.41 -1.11
C THR A 124 2.06 23.21 -2.24
N ILE A 125 1.94 21.98 -2.78
CA ILE A 125 0.78 21.65 -3.62
C ILE A 125 -0.46 21.86 -2.73
N SER A 126 -1.27 22.84 -3.10
CA SER A 126 -2.59 23.05 -2.50
C SER A 126 -3.36 21.74 -2.56
N LYS A 127 -4.25 21.47 -1.60
CA LYS A 127 -5.25 20.38 -1.68
C LYS A 127 -6.19 20.62 -2.87
N ARG A 128 -5.65 20.61 -4.09
CA ARG A 128 -6.39 20.73 -5.33
C ARG A 128 -6.74 19.32 -5.71
N ALA A 129 -8.04 19.09 -5.90
CA ALA A 129 -8.49 17.92 -6.62
C ALA A 129 -7.73 17.88 -7.95
N PHE A 130 -7.21 16.72 -8.32
CA PHE A 130 -6.69 16.53 -9.67
C PHE A 130 -7.86 16.68 -10.65
N ARG A 131 -8.04 17.89 -11.19
CA ARG A 131 -9.08 18.17 -12.17
C ARG A 131 -8.54 17.79 -13.55
N GLY A 132 -9.21 16.84 -14.22
CA GLY A 132 -8.95 16.46 -15.61
C GLY A 132 -8.12 15.19 -15.81
N ALA A 133 -7.43 14.68 -14.78
CA ALA A 133 -6.76 13.39 -14.86
C ALA A 133 -7.71 12.26 -14.43
N LYS A 134 -7.78 11.19 -15.24
CA LYS A 134 -8.53 9.98 -14.89
C LYS A 134 -7.59 9.01 -14.17
N PHE A 135 -7.93 8.68 -12.93
CA PHE A 135 -7.21 7.68 -12.16
C PHE A 135 -8.02 6.40 -12.12
N PHE A 136 -7.37 5.29 -12.40
CA PHE A 136 -7.97 3.96 -12.33
C PHE A 136 -7.26 3.17 -11.25
N ILE A 137 -8.03 2.49 -10.41
CA ILE A 137 -7.50 1.52 -9.44
C ILE A 137 -8.19 0.17 -9.67
N PRO A 138 -7.57 -0.94 -9.26
CA PRO A 138 -8.26 -2.23 -9.24
C PRO A 138 -9.55 -2.13 -8.44
N SER A 139 -10.62 -2.76 -8.93
CA SER A 139 -11.85 -2.93 -8.17
C SER A 139 -11.57 -3.68 -6.88
N ILE A 140 -12.44 -3.50 -5.87
CA ILE A 140 -12.29 -4.20 -4.59
C ILE A 140 -12.26 -5.74 -4.79
N PRO A 141 -13.12 -6.35 -5.63
CA PRO A 141 -13.04 -7.78 -5.92
C PRO A 141 -11.70 -8.22 -6.55
N ALA A 142 -11.18 -7.45 -7.51
CA ALA A 142 -9.90 -7.72 -8.15
C ALA A 142 -8.75 -7.66 -7.13
N LEU A 143 -8.73 -6.62 -6.28
CA LEU A 143 -7.74 -6.46 -5.22
C LEU A 143 -7.82 -7.61 -4.20
N CYS A 144 -9.01 -7.97 -3.73
CA CYS A 144 -9.20 -9.08 -2.80
C CYS A 144 -8.70 -10.40 -3.38
N SER A 145 -9.02 -10.69 -4.65
CA SER A 145 -8.57 -11.91 -5.34
C SER A 145 -7.06 -11.98 -5.45
N ALA A 146 -6.42 -10.87 -5.84
CA ALA A 146 -4.96 -10.76 -5.92
C ALA A 146 -4.31 -11.00 -4.54
N LEU A 147 -4.84 -10.38 -3.48
CA LEU A 147 -4.31 -10.55 -2.12
C LEU A 147 -4.50 -11.98 -1.59
N LEU A 148 -5.61 -12.64 -1.92
CA LEU A 148 -5.84 -14.05 -1.56
C LEU A 148 -4.87 -14.98 -2.28
N SER A 149 -4.63 -14.75 -3.57
CA SER A 149 -3.62 -15.48 -4.35
C SER A 149 -2.21 -15.27 -3.77
N GLN A 150 -1.84 -14.03 -3.43
CA GLN A 150 -0.57 -13.75 -2.76
C GLN A 150 -0.47 -14.42 -1.39
N ALA A 151 -1.56 -14.43 -0.60
CA ALA A 151 -1.59 -15.07 0.71
C ALA A 151 -1.41 -16.59 0.60
N GLU A 152 -2.01 -17.23 -0.40
CA GLU A 152 -1.83 -18.65 -0.68
C GLU A 152 -0.40 -18.96 -1.11
N TYR A 153 0.14 -18.20 -2.06
CA TYR A 153 1.53 -18.35 -2.49
C TYR A 153 2.49 -18.18 -1.31
N HIS A 154 2.31 -17.15 -0.48
CA HIS A 154 3.12 -16.92 0.70
C HIS A 154 3.03 -18.10 1.69
N ARG A 155 1.84 -18.67 1.89
CA ARG A 155 1.66 -19.85 2.76
C ARG A 155 2.44 -21.07 2.27
N GLN A 156 2.54 -21.24 0.96
CA GLN A 156 3.23 -22.38 0.34
C GLN A 156 4.75 -22.19 0.29
N ASN A 157 5.23 -20.94 0.16
CA ASN A 157 6.62 -20.65 -0.20
C ASN A 157 7.42 -19.88 0.86
N SER A 158 6.78 -19.29 1.88
CA SER A 158 7.45 -18.49 2.90
C SER A 158 7.45 -19.19 4.26
N LYS A 159 8.60 -19.13 4.95
CA LYS A 159 8.74 -19.57 6.35
C LYS A 159 8.22 -18.53 7.36
N SER A 160 7.91 -17.32 6.89
CA SER A 160 7.40 -16.24 7.75
C SER A 160 5.98 -16.55 8.21
N LYS A 161 5.70 -16.32 9.50
CA LYS A 161 4.33 -16.37 10.05
C LYS A 161 3.53 -15.10 9.76
N VAL A 162 4.19 -14.02 9.36
CA VAL A 162 3.56 -12.72 9.11
C VAL A 162 3.26 -12.62 7.62
N SER A 163 1.98 -12.69 7.26
CA SER A 163 1.52 -12.51 5.88
C SER A 163 0.96 -11.11 5.70
N ARG A 164 1.70 -10.27 4.97
CA ARG A 164 1.27 -8.90 4.63
C ARG A 164 -0.04 -8.88 3.81
N PRO A 165 -0.25 -9.78 2.82
CA PRO A 165 -1.52 -9.85 2.11
C PRO A 165 -2.71 -10.13 3.03
N LEU A 166 -2.57 -11.07 3.98
CA LEU A 166 -3.62 -11.34 4.97
C LEU A 166 -3.91 -10.12 5.84
N HIS A 167 -2.88 -9.39 6.27
CA HIS A 167 -3.09 -8.18 7.05
C HIS A 167 -3.84 -7.08 6.26
N GLN A 168 -3.58 -6.96 4.95
CA GLN A 168 -4.33 -6.04 4.10
C GLN A 168 -5.79 -6.47 3.93
N LEU A 169 -6.05 -7.78 3.74
CA LEU A 169 -7.40 -8.32 3.71
C LEU A 169 -8.17 -8.06 5.02
N GLU A 170 -7.53 -8.23 6.19
CA GLU A 170 -8.14 -7.88 7.48
C GLU A 170 -8.51 -6.39 7.58
N ASN A 171 -7.69 -5.51 7.01
CA ASN A 171 -8.00 -4.09 6.94
C ASN A 171 -9.18 -3.80 6.02
N LEU A 172 -9.27 -4.47 4.86
CA LEU A 172 -10.41 -4.36 3.96
C LEU A 172 -11.70 -4.85 4.62
N ILE A 173 -11.66 -6.01 5.30
CA ILE A 173 -12.80 -6.52 6.10
C ILE A 173 -13.25 -5.45 7.11
N ARG A 174 -12.30 -4.83 7.81
CA ARG A 174 -12.58 -3.79 8.81
C ARG A 174 -13.25 -2.56 8.19
N TYR A 175 -12.67 -2.01 7.12
CA TYR A 175 -13.06 -0.72 6.55
C TYR A 175 -14.32 -0.80 5.69
N LEU A 176 -14.53 -1.93 5.03
CA LEU A 176 -15.73 -2.20 4.23
C LEU A 176 -16.85 -2.88 5.04
N TYR A 177 -16.58 -3.15 6.32
CA TYR A 177 -17.51 -3.83 7.24
C TYR A 177 -18.01 -5.18 6.71
N LEU A 178 -17.10 -5.98 6.14
CA LEU A 178 -17.45 -7.28 5.53
C LEU A 178 -17.82 -8.35 6.57
N ASP A 179 -17.63 -8.07 7.87
CA ASP A 179 -18.19 -8.87 8.95
C ASP A 179 -19.72 -8.72 9.10
N ASN A 180 -20.32 -7.67 8.51
CA ASN A 180 -21.77 -7.54 8.37
C ASN A 180 -22.26 -8.40 7.18
N PRO A 181 -23.26 -9.30 7.38
CA PRO A 181 -23.81 -10.13 6.31
C PRO A 181 -24.24 -9.34 5.06
N ALA A 182 -24.88 -8.18 5.23
CA ALA A 182 -25.37 -7.38 4.11
C ALA A 182 -24.23 -6.90 3.20
N HIS A 183 -23.09 -6.50 3.76
CA HIS A 183 -21.93 -6.07 2.97
C HIS A 183 -21.11 -7.25 2.43
N ARG A 184 -21.02 -8.31 3.22
CA ARG A 184 -20.36 -9.56 2.83
C ARG A 184 -20.99 -10.15 1.57
N ASP A 185 -22.31 -10.24 1.56
CA ASP A 185 -23.06 -10.91 0.50
C ASP A 185 -23.03 -10.12 -0.83
N LEU A 186 -22.61 -8.84 -0.79
CA LEU A 186 -22.31 -8.04 -1.99
C LEU A 186 -20.96 -8.41 -2.63
N ILE A 187 -19.95 -8.77 -1.83
CA ILE A 187 -18.58 -8.99 -2.32
C ILE A 187 -18.30 -10.46 -2.62
N LEU A 188 -18.71 -11.39 -1.74
CA LEU A 188 -18.33 -12.80 -1.87
C LEU A 188 -18.67 -13.40 -3.25
N PRO A 189 -19.86 -13.18 -3.83
CA PRO A 189 -20.19 -13.72 -5.15
C PRO A 189 -19.27 -13.21 -6.26
N LEU A 190 -18.71 -11.99 -6.12
CA LEU A 190 -17.83 -11.37 -7.09
C LEU A 190 -16.40 -11.92 -7.06
N LEU A 191 -16.03 -12.70 -6.04
CA LEU A 191 -14.69 -13.26 -5.88
C LEU A 191 -14.49 -14.61 -6.56
N GLY A 192 -15.55 -15.19 -7.15
CA GLY A 192 -15.48 -16.45 -7.89
C GLY A 192 -14.84 -17.57 -7.05
N CYS A 193 -13.75 -18.16 -7.56
CA CYS A 193 -13.03 -19.25 -6.89
C CYS A 193 -12.43 -18.87 -5.52
N HIS A 194 -12.27 -17.57 -5.23
CA HIS A 194 -11.75 -17.08 -3.95
C HIS A 194 -12.86 -16.82 -2.90
N SER A 195 -14.14 -16.98 -3.25
CA SER A 195 -15.28 -16.70 -2.37
C SER A 195 -15.17 -17.45 -1.04
N ASP A 196 -14.92 -18.76 -1.06
CA ASP A 196 -14.86 -19.58 0.16
C ASP A 196 -13.69 -19.18 1.07
N SER A 197 -12.53 -18.92 0.47
CA SER A 197 -11.33 -18.46 1.18
C SER A 197 -11.57 -17.12 1.87
N MET A 198 -12.20 -16.17 1.19
CA MET A 198 -12.57 -14.87 1.78
C MET A 198 -13.65 -15.04 2.86
N GLY A 199 -14.64 -15.90 2.62
CA GLY A 199 -15.71 -16.19 3.57
C GLY A 199 -15.19 -16.81 4.87
N GLU A 200 -14.21 -17.70 4.80
CA GLU A 200 -13.52 -18.24 5.98
C GLU A 200 -12.73 -17.14 6.72
N LEU A 201 -12.03 -16.28 5.98
CA LEU A 201 -11.27 -15.17 6.58
C LEU A 201 -12.21 -14.20 7.34
N ILE A 202 -13.33 -13.83 6.73
CA ILE A 202 -14.37 -12.99 7.36
C ILE A 202 -14.93 -13.67 8.61
N ARG A 203 -15.25 -14.97 8.55
CA ARG A 203 -15.77 -15.71 9.72
C ARG A 203 -14.79 -15.74 10.90
N ARG A 204 -13.49 -15.76 10.62
CA ARG A 204 -12.44 -15.72 11.66
C ARG A 204 -12.16 -14.32 12.17
N TYR A 205 -12.53 -13.29 11.41
CA TYR A 205 -12.27 -11.91 11.76
C TYR A 205 -13.05 -11.50 13.02
N LYS A 206 -12.34 -11.04 14.05
CA LYS A 206 -12.94 -10.51 15.27
C LYS A 206 -12.75 -9.00 15.32
N ARG A 207 -13.83 -8.27 15.03
CA ARG A 207 -13.84 -6.81 15.16
C ARG A 207 -13.55 -6.42 16.61
N LYS A 208 -12.58 -5.52 16.80
CA LYS A 208 -12.31 -4.96 18.12
C LYS A 208 -13.49 -4.08 18.52
N PRO A 209 -14.10 -4.29 19.71
CA PRO A 209 -15.21 -3.47 20.15
C PRO A 209 -14.74 -2.03 20.39
N HIS A 210 -15.61 -1.07 20.09
CA HIS A 210 -15.42 0.30 20.53
C HIS A 210 -15.65 0.34 22.04
N VAL A 211 -14.65 0.85 22.76
CA VAL A 211 -14.68 0.94 24.22
C VAL A 211 -14.94 2.39 24.60
N VAL A 212 -16.04 2.65 25.31
CA VAL A 212 -16.34 3.97 25.87
C VAL A 212 -15.79 4.01 27.28
N PHE A 213 -14.98 5.03 27.55
CA PHE A 213 -14.39 5.28 28.85
C PHE A 213 -15.10 6.46 29.49
N GLU A 214 -15.38 6.34 30.78
CA GLU A 214 -15.81 7.44 31.64
C GLU A 214 -14.72 7.72 32.66
N ARG A 215 -14.47 9.00 32.94
CA ARG A 215 -13.54 9.41 33.97
C ARG A 215 -14.31 9.86 35.20
N GLY A 216 -14.10 9.15 36.31
CA GLY A 216 -14.73 9.44 37.59
C GLY A 216 -14.21 10.74 38.23
N PRO A 217 -14.88 11.22 39.30
CA PRO A 217 -14.51 12.45 40.01
C PRO A 217 -13.12 12.39 40.67
N ASP A 218 -12.63 11.19 40.94
CA ASP A 218 -11.32 10.84 41.50
C ASP A 218 -10.23 10.66 40.43
N GLY A 219 -10.57 10.84 39.16
CA GLY A 219 -9.67 10.66 38.02
C GLY A 219 -9.53 9.21 37.54
N GLU A 220 -10.23 8.25 38.17
CA GLU A 220 -10.25 6.84 37.77
C GLU A 220 -10.94 6.68 36.41
N VAL A 221 -10.32 5.95 35.48
CA VAL A 221 -10.89 5.70 34.15
C VAL A 221 -11.59 4.34 34.16
N LYS A 222 -12.92 4.32 33.98
CA LYS A 222 -13.73 3.10 33.94
C LYS A 222 -14.24 2.85 32.53
N VAL A 223 -14.21 1.59 32.11
CA VAL A 223 -14.87 1.15 30.88
C VAL A 223 -16.35 1.03 31.17
N ILE A 224 -17.16 1.87 30.55
CA ILE A 224 -18.62 1.90 30.77
C ILE A 224 -19.41 1.19 29.68
N GLU A 225 -18.85 1.08 28.47
CA GLU A 225 -19.52 0.39 27.37
C GLU A 225 -18.50 -0.28 26.45
N LYS A 226 -18.82 -1.50 26.00
CA LYS A 226 -18.15 -2.17 24.89
C LYS A 226 -19.20 -2.51 23.85
N ARG A 227 -19.20 -1.81 22.72
CA ARG A 227 -20.12 -2.09 21.61
C ARG A 227 -19.39 -2.26 20.29
N ILE A 228 -19.92 -3.14 19.45
CA ILE A 228 -19.51 -3.21 18.05
C ILE A 228 -20.31 -2.15 17.31
N VAL A 229 -19.63 -1.16 16.72
CA VAL A 229 -20.26 -0.08 15.96
C VAL A 229 -20.04 -0.35 14.48
N TYR A 230 -21.14 -0.41 13.74
CA TYR A 230 -21.15 -0.30 12.28
C TYR A 230 -21.50 1.15 11.96
N ASN A 231 -20.64 1.85 11.21
CA ASN A 231 -21.01 3.19 10.72
C ASN A 231 -21.98 2.96 9.55
N ASN A 232 -23.24 3.30 9.77
CA ASN A 232 -24.26 3.35 8.71
C ASN A 232 -24.06 4.58 7.83
#